data_AF-A0AA35V8L2-F1
#
_entry.id   AF-A0AA35V8L2-F1
#
_cell.length_a   1.000
_cell.length_b   1.000
_cell.length_c   1.000
_cell.angle_alpha   90.00
_cell.angle_beta   90.00
_cell.angle_gamma   90.00
#
_symmetry.space_group_name_H-M   'P 1'
#
loop_
_entity.id
_entity.type
_entity.pdbx_description
1 polymer ?
#
loop_
_entity_poly.entity_id
_entity_poly.type
_entity_poly.pdbx_seq_one_letter_code
_entity_poly.pdbx_strand_id
1 'polypeptide(L)'
;MEVKSGAVDLFGNTLNSLLDCTKNGEILSKQAPPTIYMVPSAVRDLRPSSFTPRVVAIGPLHKHDEHLQGFEVQKTTYLNNLLHRFRMVPEQTLGTCVEKVIGSIKKNQRMLCRVDLL
;
A
#
# COMPACT_ATOMS: atom_id res chain seq x y z
N MET A 1 13.42 -17.41 -34.79
CA MET A 1 12.58 -17.66 -33.61
C MET A 1 12.92 -16.61 -32.58
N GLU A 2 12.04 -15.62 -32.41
CA GLU A 2 12.20 -14.57 -31.42
C GLU A 2 12.08 -15.15 -30.01
N VAL A 3 13.05 -14.84 -29.17
CA VAL A 3 12.99 -15.12 -27.73
C VAL A 3 11.98 -14.13 -27.14
N LYS A 4 10.78 -14.63 -26.82
CA LYS A 4 9.74 -13.84 -26.14
C LYS A 4 10.30 -13.32 -24.81
N SER A 5 10.39 -12.01 -24.69
CA SER A 5 10.72 -11.28 -23.46
C SER A 5 9.72 -11.66 -22.35
N GLY A 6 10.16 -12.53 -21.44
CA GLY A 6 9.38 -12.95 -20.26
C GLY A 6 9.36 -11.92 -19.12
N ALA A 7 9.99 -10.76 -19.31
CA ALA A 7 9.81 -9.61 -18.44
C ALA A 7 8.53 -8.88 -18.88
N VAL A 8 7.38 -9.45 -18.50
CA VAL A 8 6.13 -8.66 -18.43
C VAL A 8 6.47 -7.42 -17.62
N ASP A 9 6.16 -6.23 -18.13
CA ASP A 9 6.55 -4.95 -17.52
C ASP A 9 6.04 -4.85 -16.08
N LEU A 10 6.88 -5.27 -15.12
CA LEU A 10 6.57 -5.31 -13.68
C LEU A 10 6.12 -3.94 -13.18
N PHE A 11 6.71 -2.89 -13.74
CA PHE A 11 6.32 -1.52 -13.45
C PHE A 11 4.90 -1.27 -13.95
N GLY A 12 4.64 -1.45 -15.25
CA GLY A 12 3.33 -1.24 -15.87
C GLY A 12 2.22 -2.04 -15.19
N ASN A 13 2.44 -3.34 -14.94
CA ASN A 13 1.46 -4.20 -14.27
C ASN A 13 1.13 -3.74 -12.85
N THR A 14 2.16 -3.36 -12.08
CA THR A 14 1.98 -2.90 -10.69
C THR A 14 1.27 -1.55 -10.67
N LEU A 15 1.67 -0.62 -11.54
CA LEU A 15 1.04 0.69 -11.65
C LEU A 15 -0.44 0.56 -12.03
N ASN A 16 -0.76 -0.24 -13.05
CA ASN A 16 -2.14 -0.46 -13.48
C ASN A 16 -2.99 -1.06 -12.36
N SER A 17 -2.46 -2.06 -11.63
CA SER A 17 -3.17 -2.66 -10.49
C SER A 17 -3.47 -1.63 -9.39
N LEU A 18 -2.50 -0.74 -9.09
CA LEU A 18 -2.70 0.33 -8.10
C LEU A 18 -3.67 1.41 -8.59
N LEU A 19 -3.64 1.73 -9.88
CA LEU A 19 -4.59 2.65 -10.48
C LEU A 19 -6.01 2.09 -10.45
N ASP A 20 -6.20 0.79 -10.70
CA ASP A 20 -7.51 0.15 -10.58
C ASP A 20 -8.05 0.20 -9.14
N CYS A 21 -7.18 0.04 -8.14
CA CYS A 21 -7.54 0.27 -6.73
C CYS A 21 -8.06 1.69 -6.47
N THR A 22 -7.57 2.71 -7.19
CA THR A 22 -8.06 4.09 -7.05
C THR A 22 -9.44 4.30 -7.67
N LYS A 23 -9.80 3.55 -8.72
CA LYS A 23 -11.12 3.65 -9.36
C LYS A 23 -12.25 3.11 -8.48
N ASN A 24 -11.94 2.15 -7.61
CA ASN A 24 -12.92 1.40 -6.83
C ASN A 24 -13.03 1.84 -5.36
N GLY A 25 -12.21 2.79 -4.89
CA GLY A 25 -12.24 3.22 -3.49
C GLY A 25 -13.07 4.48 -3.28
N GLU A 26 -13.59 4.62 -2.07
CA GLU A 26 -14.41 5.78 -1.68
C GLU A 26 -13.54 6.96 -1.26
N ILE A 27 -13.95 8.18 -1.63
CA ILE A 27 -13.40 9.42 -1.11
C ILE A 27 -14.31 9.91 0.01
N LEU A 28 -13.88 9.74 1.25
CA LEU A 28 -14.56 10.29 2.42
C LEU A 28 -14.29 11.80 2.49
N SER A 29 -15.22 12.55 3.09
CA SER A 29 -15.27 14.02 3.05
C SER A 29 -13.91 14.71 3.32
N LYS A 30 -13.71 15.92 2.78
CA LYS A 30 -12.49 16.73 2.99
C LYS A 30 -12.12 16.99 4.45
N GLN A 31 -13.06 16.78 5.38
CA GLN A 31 -12.88 16.96 6.81
C GLN A 31 -12.49 15.68 7.55
N ALA A 32 -12.36 14.54 6.85
CA ALA A 32 -11.97 13.29 7.48
C ALA A 32 -10.61 13.45 8.20
N PRO A 33 -10.47 13.01 9.46
CA PRO A 33 -9.22 13.10 10.19
C PRO A 33 -8.11 12.30 9.46
N PRO A 34 -6.81 12.59 9.71
CA PRO A 34 -5.69 11.86 9.12
C PRO A 34 -5.88 10.34 9.18
N THR A 35 -5.42 9.63 8.16
CA THR A 35 -5.52 8.16 8.10
C THR A 35 -4.69 7.48 9.19
N ILE A 36 -3.70 8.20 9.74
CA ILE A 36 -2.92 7.83 10.91
C ILE A 36 -2.89 9.05 11.84
N TYR A 37 -3.41 8.90 13.05
CA TYR A 37 -3.32 9.93 14.08
C TYR A 37 -3.12 9.29 15.45
N MET A 38 -2.45 10.03 16.34
CA MET A 38 -2.37 9.63 17.74
C MET A 38 -3.71 9.90 18.42
N VAL A 39 -4.32 8.86 18.97
CA VAL A 39 -5.51 9.01 19.81
C VAL A 39 -5.10 9.73 21.10
N PRO A 40 -5.80 10.81 21.51
CA PRO A 40 -5.53 11.50 22.78
C PRO A 40 -5.56 10.53 23.97
N SER A 41 -4.63 10.70 24.93
CA SER A 41 -4.56 9.84 26.12
C SER A 41 -5.89 9.82 26.87
N ALA A 42 -6.54 10.97 27.05
CA ALA A 42 -7.84 11.07 27.69
C ALA A 42 -8.92 10.15 27.08
N VAL A 43 -8.88 9.89 25.76
CA VAL A 43 -9.80 8.96 25.10
C VAL A 43 -9.31 7.51 25.22
N ARG A 44 -8.01 7.31 25.06
CA ARG A 44 -7.38 5.98 25.16
C ARG A 44 -7.51 5.38 26.55
N ASP A 45 -7.37 6.19 27.59
CA ASP A 45 -7.33 5.76 28.98
C ASP A 45 -8.72 5.36 29.50
N LEU A 46 -9.80 5.82 28.86
CA LEU A 46 -11.17 5.35 29.14
C LEU A 46 -11.37 3.87 28.81
N ARG A 47 -10.74 3.38 27.73
CA ARG A 47 -10.81 1.96 27.33
C ARG A 47 -9.55 1.52 26.59
N PRO A 48 -8.44 1.24 27.32
CA PRO A 48 -7.15 0.94 26.71
C PRO A 48 -7.19 -0.23 25.72
N SER A 49 -7.97 -1.27 26.04
CA SER A 49 -8.10 -2.49 25.22
C SER A 49 -8.76 -2.26 23.86
N SER A 50 -9.47 -1.14 23.65
CA SER A 50 -10.02 -0.77 22.33
C SER A 50 -8.95 -0.27 21.37
N PHE A 51 -7.78 0.14 21.88
CA PHE A 51 -6.67 0.68 21.09
C PHE A 51 -5.52 -0.31 20.95
N THR A 52 -5.69 -1.53 21.46
CA THR A 52 -4.80 -2.67 21.19
C THR A 52 -5.38 -3.48 20.03
N PRO A 53 -4.72 -3.51 18.85
CA PRO A 53 -5.24 -4.27 17.72
C PRO A 53 -5.25 -5.77 18.05
N ARG A 54 -6.38 -6.43 17.80
CA ARG A 54 -6.52 -7.89 17.94
C ARG A 54 -6.21 -8.65 16.65
N VAL A 55 -6.41 -7.97 15.52
CA VAL A 55 -6.24 -8.50 14.16
C VAL A 55 -5.63 -7.39 13.33
N VAL A 56 -4.62 -7.72 12.51
CA VAL A 56 -3.93 -6.77 11.64
C VAL A 56 -3.77 -7.39 10.26
N ALA A 57 -4.30 -6.72 9.23
CA ALA A 57 -4.09 -7.10 7.83
C ALA A 57 -2.91 -6.33 7.23
N ILE A 58 -1.73 -6.95 7.24
CA ILE A 58 -0.50 -6.36 6.67
C ILE A 58 -0.44 -6.64 5.17
N GLY A 59 -0.72 -5.62 4.35
CA GLY A 59 -0.37 -5.57 2.92
C GLY A 59 -0.73 -6.81 2.08
N PRO A 60 0.07 -7.13 1.05
CA PRO A 60 -0.12 -8.30 0.18
C PRO A 60 -0.03 -9.66 0.89
N LEU A 61 0.62 -9.70 2.06
CA LEU A 61 0.81 -10.91 2.85
C LEU A 61 -0.53 -11.53 3.26
N HIS A 62 -1.53 -10.70 3.56
CA HIS A 62 -2.86 -11.13 4.00
C HIS A 62 -3.94 -11.01 2.92
N LYS A 63 -3.56 -10.73 1.67
CA LYS A 63 -4.51 -10.45 0.58
C LYS A 63 -5.48 -11.59 0.31
N HIS A 64 -5.09 -12.83 0.57
CA HIS A 64 -5.89 -14.03 0.29
C HIS A 64 -6.51 -14.65 1.55
N ASP A 65 -6.34 -14.02 2.71
CA ASP A 65 -6.99 -14.48 3.94
C ASP A 65 -8.46 -14.05 3.93
N GLU A 66 -9.36 -15.03 3.88
CA GLU A 66 -10.82 -14.80 3.84
C GLU A 66 -11.32 -14.01 5.05
N HIS A 67 -10.74 -14.23 6.23
CA HIS A 67 -11.12 -13.51 7.45
C HIS A 67 -10.71 -12.03 7.39
N LEU A 68 -9.79 -11.67 6.49
CA LEU A 68 -9.24 -10.33 6.36
C LEU A 68 -9.68 -9.61 5.07
N GLN A 69 -10.50 -10.23 4.22
CA GLN A 69 -10.96 -9.61 2.96
C GLN A 69 -11.65 -8.26 3.16
N GLY A 70 -12.38 -8.09 4.26
CA GLY A 70 -13.01 -6.82 4.60
C GLY A 70 -12.02 -5.65 4.73
N PHE A 71 -10.74 -5.93 5.01
CA PHE A 71 -9.70 -4.90 5.09
C PHE A 71 -9.22 -4.43 3.70
N GLU A 72 -9.44 -5.17 2.62
CA GLU A 72 -9.02 -4.74 1.27
C GLU A 72 -9.77 -3.47 0.83
N VAL A 73 -11.07 -3.37 1.14
CA VAL A 73 -11.87 -2.15 0.90
C VAL A 73 -11.35 -0.97 1.72
N GLN A 74 -10.92 -1.22 2.96
CA GLN A 74 -10.34 -0.17 3.81
C GLN A 74 -8.99 0.30 3.26
N LYS A 75 -8.13 -0.62 2.78
CA LYS A 75 -6.84 -0.27 2.17
C LYS A 75 -7.03 0.65 0.95
N THR A 76 -7.96 0.35 0.05
CA THR A 76 -8.24 1.19 -1.12
C THR A 76 -8.89 2.51 -0.74
N THR A 77 -9.82 2.53 0.22
CA THR A 77 -10.42 3.76 0.75
C THR A 77 -9.37 4.69 1.36
N TYR A 78 -8.45 4.15 2.16
CA TYR A 78 -7.36 4.93 2.74
C TYR A 78 -6.39 5.50 1.69
N LEU A 79 -6.06 4.71 0.66
CA LEU A 79 -5.23 5.19 -0.45
C LEU A 79 -5.89 6.39 -1.16
N ASN A 80 -7.18 6.28 -1.50
CA ASN A 80 -7.92 7.35 -2.16
C ASN A 80 -8.02 8.61 -1.30
N ASN A 81 -8.35 8.44 -0.01
CA ASN A 81 -8.39 9.55 0.94
C ASN A 81 -7.03 10.26 1.08
N LEU A 82 -5.93 9.51 1.05
CA LEU A 82 -4.58 10.07 1.11
C LEU A 82 -4.29 10.89 -0.15
N LEU A 83 -4.49 10.32 -1.33
CA LEU A 83 -4.26 11.00 -2.61
C LEU A 83 -5.10 12.27 -2.72
N HIS A 84 -6.39 12.19 -2.38
CA HIS A 84 -7.30 13.33 -2.44
C HIS A 84 -6.93 14.44 -1.43
N ARG A 85 -6.63 14.08 -0.17
CA ARG A 85 -6.25 15.05 0.87
C ARG A 85 -5.04 15.89 0.45
N PHE A 86 -4.03 15.23 -0.11
CA PHE A 86 -2.80 15.88 -0.54
C PHE A 86 -2.84 16.38 -1.98
N ARG A 87 -4.01 16.34 -2.65
CA ARG A 87 -4.21 16.76 -4.05
C ARG A 87 -3.18 16.13 -5.01
N MET A 88 -2.86 14.87 -4.77
CA MET A 88 -1.88 14.13 -5.53
C MET A 88 -2.49 13.63 -6.83
N VAL A 89 -1.71 13.66 -7.91
CA VAL A 89 -2.10 13.04 -9.19
C VAL A 89 -1.80 11.54 -9.08
N PRO A 90 -2.81 10.64 -9.12
CA PRO A 90 -2.62 9.22 -8.83
C PRO A 90 -1.57 8.55 -9.70
N GLU A 91 -1.62 8.75 -11.02
CA GLU A 91 -0.70 8.14 -11.98
C GLU A 91 0.76 8.53 -11.72
N GLN A 92 1.04 9.83 -11.61
CA GLN A 92 2.39 10.33 -11.37
C GLN A 92 2.92 9.90 -9.99
N THR A 93 2.05 9.96 -8.98
CA THR A 93 2.41 9.64 -7.59
C THR A 93 2.71 8.15 -7.44
N LEU A 94 1.78 7.30 -7.88
CA LEU A 94 1.92 5.85 -7.79
C LEU A 94 3.06 5.37 -8.69
N GLY A 95 3.23 5.95 -9.88
CA GLY A 95 4.38 5.67 -10.76
C GLY A 95 5.70 5.92 -10.03
N THR A 96 5.86 7.11 -9.45
CA THR A 96 7.06 7.45 -8.66
C THR A 96 7.27 6.48 -7.48
N CYS A 97 6.20 6.07 -6.81
CA CYS A 97 6.28 5.10 -5.71
C CYS A 97 6.75 3.72 -6.19
N VAL A 98 6.17 3.21 -7.28
CA VAL A 98 6.51 1.89 -7.85
C VAL A 98 7.95 1.88 -8.33
N GLU A 99 8.41 2.94 -9.00
CA GLU A 99 9.83 3.09 -9.40
C GLU A 99 10.78 2.99 -8.21
N LYS A 100 10.49 3.71 -7.12
CA LYS A 100 11.31 3.68 -5.90
C LYS A 100 11.32 2.29 -5.25
N VAL A 101 10.17 1.61 -5.18
CA VAL A 101 10.07 0.25 -4.62
C VAL A 101 10.85 -0.74 -5.48
N ILE A 102 10.67 -0.72 -6.79
CA ILE A 102 11.42 -1.57 -7.73
C ILE A 102 12.93 -1.29 -7.60
N GLY A 103 13.33 -0.02 -7.50
CA GLY A 103 14.72 0.38 -7.27
C GLY A 103 15.30 -0.20 -5.97
N SER A 104 14.55 -0.13 -4.87
CA SER A 104 14.93 -0.72 -3.59
C SER A 104 15.03 -2.25 -3.65
N ILE A 105 14.09 -2.93 -4.29
CA ILE A 105 14.13 -4.40 -4.48
C ILE A 105 15.38 -4.79 -5.26
N LYS A 106 15.64 -4.13 -6.40
CA LYS A 106 16.84 -4.37 -7.21
C LYS A 106 18.12 -4.14 -6.41
N LYS A 107 18.17 -3.10 -5.58
CA LYS A 107 19.31 -2.81 -4.70
C LYS A 107 19.53 -3.92 -3.66
N ASN A 108 18.45 -4.38 -3.03
CA ASN A 108 18.52 -5.43 -2.01
C ASN A 108 18.95 -6.78 -2.61
N GLN A 109 18.42 -7.15 -3.79
CA GLN A 109 18.85 -8.34 -4.52
C GLN A 109 20.34 -8.30 -4.87
N ARG A 110 20.85 -7.15 -5.33
CA ARG A 110 22.30 -6.98 -5.60
C ARG A 110 23.16 -7.14 -4.35
N MET A 111 22.67 -6.71 -3.17
CA MET A 111 23.40 -6.89 -1.93
C MET A 111 23.41 -8.36 -1.49
N LEU A 112 22.27 -9.06 -1.59
CA LEU A 112 22.17 -10.50 -1.28
C LEU A 112 23.14 -11.32 -2.15
N CYS A 113 23.13 -11.12 -3.47
CA CYS A 113 24.06 -11.82 -4.36
C CYS A 113 25.54 -11.54 -4.06
N ARG A 114 25.87 -10.37 -3.48
CA ARG A 114 27.26 -10.06 -3.05
C ARG A 114 27.68 -10.77 -1.78
N VAL A 115 26.74 -11.13 -0.91
CA VAL A 115 27.02 -11.90 0.30
C VAL A 115 27.20 -13.38 -0.03
N ASP A 116 26.45 -13.91 -1.01
CA ASP A 116 26.54 -15.31 -1.44
C ASP A 116 27.79 -15.64 -2.31
N LEU A 117 28.60 -14.61 -2.66
CA LEU A 117 29.84 -14.73 -3.44
C LEU A 117 31.11 -14.62 -2.58
N LEU A 118 30.97 -14.61 -1.25
CA LEU A 118 32.04 -14.67 -0.25
C LEU A 118 31.97 -16.01 0.51
#